data_AF-A0AA96TFL0-F1
#
_entry.id   AF-A0AA96TFL0-F1
#
_cell.length_a   1.000
_cell.length_b   1.000
_cell.length_c   1.000
_cell.angle_alpha   90.00
_cell.angle_beta   90.00
_cell.angle_gamma   90.00
#
_symmetry.space_group_name_H-M   'P 1'
#
loop_
_entity.id
_entity.type
_entity.pdbx_description
1 polymer ?
#
loop_
_entity_poly.entity_id
_entity_poly.type
_entity_poly.pdbx_seq_one_letter_code
_entity_poly.pdbx_strand_id
1 'polypeptide(L)'
;MRRAVLPVAVLLLAGCGSGPSGPQDVLVEVGPQEVQVPPSQECIDGELQRFSARPPLVEVSPDTTVRLTVPDSVAERGWGVQVYDDQLQEQLGTVDVDAGQAVLAEINTSDVVPATFYLVVVEDTGEACEGVGGAWPVGFLRAGGDLTG
;
A
#
# COMPACT_ATOMS: atom_id res chain seq x y z
N MET A 1 17.40 22.72 -64.69
CA MET A 1 17.83 21.64 -63.78
C MET A 1 18.21 22.23 -62.44
N ARG A 2 17.46 21.92 -61.37
CA ARG A 2 17.94 21.64 -59.99
C ARG A 2 16.72 21.41 -59.10
N ARG A 3 16.33 20.13 -59.01
CA ARG A 3 15.54 19.58 -57.90
C ARG A 3 16.49 19.40 -56.71
N ALA A 4 16.07 19.79 -55.51
CA ALA A 4 16.33 19.08 -54.25
C ALA A 4 15.71 19.89 -53.09
N VAL A 5 14.58 19.44 -52.53
CA VAL A 5 14.39 18.46 -51.43
C VAL A 5 14.28 19.19 -50.09
N LEU A 6 13.03 19.31 -49.60
CA LEU A 6 12.70 19.67 -48.23
C LEU A 6 13.18 18.55 -47.27
N PRO A 7 13.84 18.88 -46.15
CA PRO A 7 13.91 17.96 -45.03
C PRO A 7 12.67 18.14 -44.16
N VAL A 8 11.74 17.18 -44.27
CA VAL A 8 10.71 16.96 -43.26
C VAL A 8 11.41 16.32 -42.05
N ALA A 9 11.67 17.13 -41.02
CA ALA A 9 12.12 16.61 -39.74
C ALA A 9 10.89 16.17 -38.94
N VAL A 10 10.59 14.86 -38.99
CA VAL A 10 9.64 14.21 -38.08
C VAL A 10 10.33 14.12 -36.72
N LEU A 11 10.01 15.03 -35.81
CA LEU A 11 10.35 14.90 -34.39
C LEU A 11 9.43 13.84 -33.79
N LEU A 12 9.98 12.63 -33.64
CA LEU A 12 9.38 11.53 -32.90
C LEU A 12 9.23 11.98 -31.43
N LEU A 13 7.98 12.16 -31.01
CA LEU A 13 7.61 12.31 -29.61
C LEU A 13 7.96 11.00 -28.89
N ALA A 14 9.10 10.97 -28.19
CA ALA A 14 9.38 9.94 -27.20
C ALA A 14 8.33 10.09 -26.08
N GLY A 15 7.44 9.11 -25.96
CA GLY A 15 6.47 9.05 -24.87
C GLY A 15 7.21 8.92 -23.54
N CYS A 16 7.14 9.96 -22.71
CA CYS A 16 7.43 9.80 -21.28
C CYS A 16 6.41 8.83 -20.71
N GLY A 17 6.91 7.77 -20.07
CA GLY A 17 6.12 6.70 -19.48
C GLY A 17 5.00 7.26 -18.61
N SER A 18 3.77 6.89 -18.96
CA SER A 18 2.55 7.32 -18.28
C SER A 18 2.29 6.41 -17.08
N GLY A 19 3.30 6.24 -16.22
CA GLY A 19 3.10 5.70 -14.88
C GLY A 19 2.55 6.81 -13.98
N PRO A 20 1.72 6.49 -12.97
CA PRO A 20 1.18 7.50 -12.08
C PRO A 20 2.34 8.24 -11.38
N SER A 21 2.28 9.57 -11.43
CA SER A 21 3.30 10.46 -10.90
C SER A 21 3.07 10.72 -9.41
N GLY A 22 3.29 9.72 -8.57
CA GLY A 22 3.23 9.89 -7.12
C GLY A 22 3.06 8.58 -6.35
N PRO A 23 3.14 8.66 -5.01
CA PRO A 23 2.91 7.53 -4.12
C PRO A 23 1.55 6.91 -4.42
N GLN A 24 1.48 5.58 -4.41
CA GLN A 24 0.25 4.87 -4.78
C GLN A 24 -0.46 4.38 -3.53
N ASP A 25 -1.79 4.45 -3.55
CA ASP A 25 -2.61 4.00 -2.42
C ASP A 25 -2.78 2.47 -2.45
N VAL A 26 -2.94 1.88 -1.27
CA VAL A 26 -3.45 0.51 -1.11
C VAL A 26 -4.96 0.57 -0.97
N LEU A 27 -5.65 -0.28 -1.71
CA LEU A 27 -7.10 -0.42 -1.60
C LEU A 27 -7.44 -1.45 -0.52
N VAL A 28 -8.27 -1.04 0.44
CA VAL A 28 -8.80 -1.88 1.50
C VAL A 28 -10.31 -2.00 1.34
N GLU A 29 -10.79 -3.23 1.19
CA GLU A 29 -12.21 -3.57 1.16
C GLU A 29 -12.56 -4.40 2.39
N VAL A 30 -13.58 -4.00 3.11
CA VAL A 30 -14.07 -4.72 4.29
C VAL A 30 -15.58 -4.54 4.43
N GLY A 31 -16.31 -5.64 4.34
CA GLY A 31 -17.77 -5.59 4.25
C GLY A 31 -18.23 -4.71 3.07
N PRO A 32 -19.07 -3.67 3.29
CA PRO A 32 -19.52 -2.75 2.25
C PRO A 32 -18.58 -1.55 2.02
N GLN A 33 -17.47 -1.46 2.77
CA GLN A 33 -16.57 -0.31 2.74
C GLN A 33 -15.39 -0.55 1.81
N GLU A 34 -15.02 0.50 1.09
CA GLU A 34 -13.87 0.58 0.22
C GLU A 34 -13.09 1.85 0.61
N VAL A 35 -11.81 1.68 0.96
CA VAL A 35 -10.96 2.73 1.52
C VAL A 35 -9.61 2.72 0.80
N GLN A 36 -9.22 3.87 0.25
CA GLN A 36 -7.86 4.09 -0.25
C GLN A 36 -6.97 4.55 0.90
N VAL A 37 -5.89 3.80 1.12
CA VAL A 37 -4.93 4.03 2.20
C VAL A 37 -3.67 4.60 1.56
N PRO A 38 -3.31 5.86 1.86
CA PRO A 38 -2.06 6.42 1.38
C PRO A 38 -0.87 5.87 2.17
N PRO A 39 0.33 5.87 1.58
CA PRO A 39 1.54 5.47 2.29
C PRO A 39 1.89 6.47 3.39
N SER A 40 2.39 5.98 4.52
CA SER A 40 3.06 6.79 5.53
C SER A 40 4.54 7.01 5.17
N GLN A 41 5.11 6.12 4.37
CA GLN A 41 6.46 6.21 3.83
C GLN A 41 6.59 5.36 2.57
N GLU A 42 7.54 5.69 1.70
CA GLU A 42 7.95 4.90 0.54
C GLU A 42 9.42 5.12 0.19
N CYS A 43 10.07 4.11 -0.40
CA CYS A 43 11.38 4.23 -1.00
C CYS A 43 11.22 4.65 -2.48
N ILE A 44 11.52 5.90 -2.78
CA ILE A 44 11.36 6.49 -4.12
C ILE A 44 12.74 6.88 -4.63
N ASP A 45 13.14 6.32 -5.78
CA ASP A 45 14.45 6.56 -6.39
C ASP A 45 15.64 6.32 -5.43
N GLY A 46 15.50 5.38 -4.51
CA GLY A 46 16.52 5.04 -3.50
C GLY A 46 16.56 5.98 -2.29
N GLU A 47 15.63 6.93 -2.20
CA GLU A 47 15.48 7.83 -1.07
C GLU A 47 14.18 7.52 -0.30
N LEU A 48 14.30 7.32 1.01
CA LEU A 48 13.14 7.13 1.88
C LEU A 48 12.40 8.46 2.05
N GLN A 49 11.18 8.52 1.54
CA GLN A 49 10.27 9.62 1.75
C GLN A 49 9.25 9.26 2.83
N ARG A 50 8.94 10.21 3.71
CA ARG A 50 7.91 10.09 4.76
C ARG A 50 6.80 11.07 4.51
N PHE A 51 5.57 10.61 4.68
CA PHE A 51 4.35 11.38 4.47
C PHE A 51 3.63 11.57 5.79
N SER A 52 3.16 12.79 6.05
CA SER A 52 2.40 13.13 7.25
C SER A 52 0.90 12.86 7.05
N ALA A 53 0.55 11.63 6.64
CA ALA A 53 -0.84 11.21 6.50
C ALA A 53 -1.31 10.51 7.78
N ARG A 54 -2.49 10.89 8.28
CA ARG A 54 -3.12 10.13 9.37
C ARG A 54 -3.68 8.84 8.76
N PRO A 55 -3.36 7.66 9.34
CA PRO A 55 -3.95 6.41 8.89
C PRO A 55 -5.48 6.49 8.89
N PRO A 56 -6.16 6.04 7.83
CA PRO A 56 -7.61 5.90 7.86
C PRO A 56 -8.01 4.87 8.91
N LEU A 57 -9.19 5.07 9.48
CA LEU A 57 -9.77 4.22 10.51
C LEU A 57 -11.11 3.67 10.04
N VAL A 58 -11.27 2.36 10.12
CA VAL A 58 -12.44 1.66 9.58
C VAL A 58 -13.18 0.94 10.70
N GLU A 59 -14.42 1.32 10.93
CA GLU A 59 -15.31 0.59 11.84
C GLU A 59 -15.79 -0.70 11.17
N VAL A 60 -15.63 -1.83 11.84
CA VAL A 60 -15.89 -3.15 11.25
C VAL A 60 -16.72 -4.03 12.18
N SER A 61 -17.49 -4.93 11.57
CA SER A 61 -18.13 -6.01 12.31
C SER A 61 -17.12 -7.13 12.63
N PRO A 62 -17.34 -7.92 13.70
CA PRO A 62 -16.67 -9.20 13.83
C PRO A 62 -16.95 -10.09 12.60
N ASP A 63 -16.08 -11.07 12.39
CA ASP A 63 -16.23 -12.09 11.35
C ASP A 63 -16.40 -11.51 9.94
N THR A 64 -15.61 -10.48 9.64
CA THR A 64 -15.61 -9.82 8.34
C THR A 64 -14.27 -10.02 7.67
N THR A 65 -14.29 -10.49 6.42
CA THR A 65 -13.06 -10.61 5.62
C THR A 65 -12.56 -9.22 5.21
N VAL A 66 -11.26 -9.00 5.41
CA VAL A 66 -10.52 -7.86 4.88
C VAL A 66 -9.83 -8.30 3.59
N ARG A 67 -10.08 -7.55 2.52
CA ARG A 67 -9.39 -7.69 1.24
C ARG A 67 -8.47 -6.49 1.03
N LEU A 68 -7.20 -6.77 0.76
CA LEU A 68 -6.17 -5.78 0.49
C LEU A 68 -5.74 -5.93 -0.97
N THR A 69 -5.66 -4.83 -1.69
CA THR A 69 -5.14 -4.78 -3.06
C THR A 69 -4.04 -3.74 -3.13
N VAL A 70 -2.82 -4.19 -3.44
CA VAL A 70 -1.65 -3.33 -3.60
C VAL A 70 -1.44 -2.96 -5.08
N PRO A 71 -0.74 -1.86 -5.37
CA PRO A 71 -0.30 -1.54 -6.73
C PRO A 71 0.58 -2.65 -7.32
N ASP A 72 0.53 -2.84 -8.64
CA ASP A 72 1.31 -3.88 -9.35
C ASP A 72 2.82 -3.79 -9.05
N SER A 73 3.37 -2.57 -8.96
CA SER A 73 4.78 -2.36 -8.63
C SER A 73 5.16 -2.87 -7.23
N VAL A 74 4.23 -2.81 -6.28
CA VAL A 74 4.42 -3.34 -4.92
C VAL A 74 4.30 -4.87 -4.95
N ALA A 75 3.32 -5.40 -5.68
CA ALA A 75 3.14 -6.83 -5.86
C ALA A 75 4.39 -7.50 -6.46
N GLU A 76 4.97 -6.89 -7.51
CA GLU A 76 6.18 -7.38 -8.18
C GLU A 76 7.41 -7.39 -7.28
N ARG A 77 7.55 -6.38 -6.40
CA ARG A 77 8.65 -6.30 -5.43
C ARG A 77 8.46 -7.24 -4.25
N GLY A 78 7.23 -7.63 -3.96
CA GLY A 78 6.86 -8.43 -2.80
C GLY A 78 6.35 -7.54 -1.67
N TRP A 79 5.46 -8.08 -0.86
CA TRP A 79 4.87 -7.38 0.27
C TRP A 79 4.31 -8.35 1.29
N GLY A 80 3.93 -7.82 2.45
CA GLY A 80 3.23 -8.56 3.49
C GLY A 80 2.39 -7.63 4.35
N VAL A 81 1.75 -8.21 5.36
CA VAL A 81 0.97 -7.46 6.35
C VAL A 81 1.55 -7.69 7.73
N GLN A 82 1.78 -6.60 8.46
CA GLN A 82 2.10 -6.65 9.88
C GLN A 82 0.87 -6.21 10.67
N VAL A 83 0.53 -6.98 11.71
CA VAL A 83 -0.59 -6.67 12.60
C VAL A 83 -0.02 -6.02 13.86
N TYR A 84 -0.57 -4.88 14.24
CA TYR A 84 -0.15 -4.12 15.42
C TYR A 84 -1.31 -3.86 16.38
N ASP A 85 -0.97 -3.56 17.63
CA ASP A 85 -1.90 -2.99 18.62
C ASP A 85 -2.51 -1.65 18.16
N ASP A 86 -3.36 -1.07 18.99
CA ASP A 86 -4.08 0.18 18.74
C ASP A 86 -3.19 1.44 18.79
N GLN A 87 -1.91 1.30 19.11
CA GLN A 87 -0.95 2.39 19.24
C GLN A 87 0.24 2.27 18.26
N LEU A 88 0.24 1.25 17.39
CA LEU A 88 1.37 0.90 16.52
C LEU A 88 2.67 0.63 17.31
N GLN A 89 2.58 0.08 18.53
CA GLN A 89 3.73 -0.17 19.41
C GLN A 89 4.14 -1.64 19.44
N GLU A 90 3.19 -2.54 19.72
CA GLU A 90 3.41 -3.99 19.75
C GLU A 90 2.96 -4.64 18.44
N GLN A 91 3.86 -5.40 17.82
CA GLN A 91 3.51 -6.25 16.69
C GLN A 91 2.89 -7.56 17.18
N LEU A 92 1.64 -7.78 16.80
CA LEU A 92 0.83 -8.93 17.21
C LEU A 92 0.97 -10.13 16.26
N GLY A 93 1.39 -9.90 15.01
CA GLY A 93 1.56 -10.95 14.02
C GLY A 93 2.00 -10.46 12.64
N THR A 94 2.15 -11.42 11.73
CA THR A 94 2.44 -11.18 10.30
C THR A 94 1.57 -12.07 9.43
N VAL A 95 1.29 -11.59 8.22
CA VAL A 95 0.73 -12.37 7.12
C VAL A 95 1.62 -12.19 5.92
N ASP A 96 2.26 -13.27 5.51
CA ASP A 96 3.13 -13.28 4.32
C ASP A 96 2.27 -13.40 3.06
N VAL A 97 2.69 -12.71 1.99
CA VAL A 97 2.03 -12.78 0.68
C VAL A 97 3.04 -13.27 -0.34
N ASP A 98 2.63 -14.20 -1.19
CA ASP A 98 3.48 -14.71 -2.26
C ASP A 98 3.89 -13.59 -3.23
N ALA A 99 5.15 -13.60 -3.66
CA ALA A 99 5.66 -12.59 -4.58
C ALA A 99 4.84 -12.54 -5.88
N GLY A 100 4.51 -11.34 -6.35
CA GLY A 100 3.67 -11.10 -7.53
C GLY A 100 2.16 -11.15 -7.27
N GLN A 101 1.71 -11.53 -6.07
CA GLN A 101 0.29 -11.52 -5.73
C GLN A 101 -0.16 -10.11 -5.32
N ALA A 102 -0.99 -9.45 -6.13
CA ALA A 102 -1.47 -8.09 -5.84
C ALA A 102 -2.62 -8.03 -4.83
N VAL A 103 -3.27 -9.16 -4.54
CA VAL A 103 -4.50 -9.22 -3.72
C VAL A 103 -4.33 -10.22 -2.59
N LEU A 104 -4.63 -9.81 -1.36
CA LEU A 104 -4.78 -10.70 -0.20
C LEU A 104 -6.23 -10.62 0.30
N ALA A 105 -6.88 -11.75 0.58
CA ALA A 105 -8.26 -11.79 1.06
C ALA A 105 -8.48 -12.82 2.17
N GLU A 106 -7.43 -13.12 2.94
CA GLU A 106 -7.43 -14.21 3.94
C GLU A 106 -7.55 -13.71 5.38
N ILE A 107 -7.47 -12.39 5.60
CA ILE A 107 -7.53 -11.80 6.94
C ILE A 107 -8.98 -11.68 7.38
N ASN A 108 -9.35 -12.25 8.53
CA ASN A 108 -10.64 -12.03 9.17
C ASN A 108 -10.50 -11.07 10.35
N THR A 109 -11.43 -10.13 10.49
CA THR A 109 -11.43 -9.14 11.58
C THR A 109 -11.49 -9.77 12.97
N SER A 110 -11.95 -11.02 13.13
CA SER A 110 -12.02 -11.75 14.40
C SER A 110 -10.72 -12.46 14.79
N ASP A 111 -9.77 -12.62 13.87
CA ASP A 111 -8.52 -13.33 14.15
C ASP A 111 -7.53 -12.50 14.99
N VAL A 112 -7.73 -11.18 15.00
CA VAL A 112 -6.94 -10.25 15.79
C VAL A 112 -7.58 -10.07 17.17
N VAL A 113 -6.83 -10.35 18.24
CA VAL A 113 -7.40 -10.40 19.60
C VAL A 113 -7.94 -9.04 20.07
N PRO A 114 -7.18 -7.92 20.02
CA PRO A 114 -7.73 -6.61 20.34
C PRO A 114 -8.93 -6.24 19.48
N ALA A 115 -9.91 -5.56 20.06
CA ALA A 115 -11.03 -4.98 19.32
C ALA A 115 -10.59 -3.81 18.43
N THR A 116 -9.44 -3.22 18.76
CA THR A 116 -8.82 -2.13 18.01
C THR A 116 -7.40 -2.53 17.65
N PHE A 117 -7.05 -2.44 16.37
CA PHE A 117 -5.75 -2.86 15.86
C PHE A 117 -5.42 -2.13 14.56
N TYR A 118 -4.15 -2.16 14.17
CA TYR A 118 -3.72 -1.71 12.85
C TYR A 118 -3.25 -2.89 11.99
N LEU A 119 -3.59 -2.84 10.71
CA LEU A 119 -2.87 -3.57 9.68
C LEU A 119 -1.94 -2.59 8.98
N VAL A 120 -0.67 -2.96 8.87
CA VAL A 120 0.33 -2.22 8.11
C VAL A 120 0.74 -3.09 6.95
N VAL A 121 0.33 -2.70 5.75
CA VAL A 121 0.89 -3.28 4.52
C VAL A 121 2.32 -2.78 4.40
N VAL A 122 3.26 -3.70 4.20
CA VAL A 122 4.68 -3.38 4.07
C VAL A 122 5.22 -3.96 2.77
N GLU A 123 5.94 -3.14 2.02
CA GLU A 123 6.62 -3.56 0.81
C GLU A 123 8.01 -4.14 1.14
N ASP A 124 8.39 -5.19 0.43
CA ASP A 124 9.75 -5.70 0.41
C ASP A 124 10.61 -4.85 -0.55
N THR A 125 11.69 -4.27 -0.05
CA THR A 125 12.64 -3.51 -0.87
C THR A 125 14.01 -4.14 -0.98
N GLY A 126 14.21 -5.35 -0.45
CA GLY A 126 15.51 -6.00 -0.41
C GLY A 126 16.55 -5.13 0.30
N GLU A 127 17.64 -4.76 -0.38
CA GLU A 127 18.71 -3.93 0.19
C GLU A 127 18.51 -2.41 -0.04
N ALA A 128 17.51 -2.01 -0.84
CA ALA A 128 17.25 -0.60 -1.09
C ALA A 128 16.68 0.08 0.18
N CYS A 129 17.06 1.35 0.39
CA CYS A 129 16.64 2.13 1.55
C CYS A 129 16.90 1.42 2.89
N GLU A 130 18.00 0.69 3.01
CA GLU A 130 18.37 -0.06 4.23
C GLU A 130 17.34 -1.14 4.62
N GLY A 131 16.64 -1.71 3.63
CA GLY A 131 15.57 -2.70 3.85
C GLY A 131 14.24 -2.09 4.27
N VAL A 132 14.09 -0.77 4.11
CA VAL A 132 12.87 -0.05 4.45
C VAL A 132 12.10 0.29 3.17
N GLY A 133 10.91 -0.28 3.04
CA GLY A 133 10.01 -0.06 1.92
C GLY A 133 8.83 0.87 2.18
N GLY A 134 7.86 0.78 1.27
CA GLY A 134 6.53 1.35 1.44
C GLY A 134 5.79 0.80 2.66
N ALA A 135 5.04 1.66 3.34
CA ALA A 135 4.15 1.26 4.43
C ALA A 135 2.81 1.98 4.35
N TRP A 136 1.71 1.21 4.44
CA TRP A 136 0.33 1.71 4.36
C TRP A 136 -0.45 1.27 5.61
N PRO A 137 -0.43 2.08 6.68
CA PRO A 137 -1.17 1.77 7.90
C PRO A 137 -2.67 2.05 7.74
N VAL A 138 -3.50 1.10 8.17
CA VAL A 138 -4.95 1.25 8.28
C VAL A 138 -5.41 0.71 9.63
N GLY A 139 -6.19 1.52 10.35
CA GLY A 139 -6.75 1.14 11.64
C GLY A 139 -8.11 0.47 11.48
N PHE A 140 -8.42 -0.47 12.37
CA PHE A 140 -9.71 -1.14 12.44
C PHE A 140 -10.30 -1.00 13.85
N LEU A 141 -11.59 -0.65 13.91
CA LEU A 141 -12.39 -0.62 15.13
C LEU A 141 -13.49 -1.65 15.05
N ARG A 142 -13.37 -2.75 15.78
CA ARG A 142 -14.46 -3.69 15.95
C ARG A 142 -15.46 -3.15 16.98
N ALA A 143 -16.76 -3.36 16.76
CA ALA A 143 -17.80 -2.96 17.70
C ALA A 143 -17.46 -3.41 19.15
N GLY A 144 -17.32 -2.44 20.06
CA GLY A 144 -16.87 -2.65 21.45
C GLY A 144 -15.43 -2.21 21.74
N GLY A 145 -14.66 -1.78 20.73
CA GLY A 145 -13.35 -1.13 20.89
C GLY A 145 -13.44 0.40 20.97
N ASP A 146 -12.41 1.03 21.54
CA ASP A 146 -12.19 2.48 21.56
C ASP A 146 -10.72 2.76 21.18
N LEU A 147 -10.42 3.93 20.59
CA LEU A 147 -9.07 4.45 20.40
C LEU A 147 -8.83 5.57 21.41
N THR A 148 -8.78 5.24 22.69
CA THR A 148 -8.37 6.21 23.71
C THR A 148 -6.87 6.07 23.95
N GLY A 149 -6.09 6.74 23.09
CA GLY A 149 -4.75 7.23 23.40
C GLY A 149 -4.79 8.73 23.63
#